data_AF-A0A936E438-F1
#
_entry.id   AF-A0A936E438-F1
#
_cell.length_a   1.000
_cell.length_b   1.000
_cell.length_c   1.000
_cell.angle_alpha   90.00
_cell.angle_beta   90.00
_cell.angle_gamma   90.00
#
_symmetry.space_group_name_H-M   'P 1'
#
loop_
_entity.id
_entity.type
_entity.pdbx_description
1 polymer ?
#
loop_
_entity_poly.entity_id
_entity_poly.type
_entity_poly.pdbx_seq_one_letter_code
_entity_poly.pdbx_strand_id
1 'polypeptide(L)'
;MSKESASIQKEVSKWLGIPVNWINKYSVVSVLFLVWIMFLDRYNVFAYNKLNGIIHKLEAEKKMYDVKIKQAMLDKKDLEMDHEKFAREKHLMHKPNEEIVLIEKEKKK
;
A
#
# COMPACT_ATOMS: atom_id res chain seq x y z
N MET A 1 28.54 34.01 -37.37
CA MET A 1 28.58 32.70 -36.68
C MET A 1 29.14 32.73 -35.26
N SER A 2 30.45 32.86 -34.99
CA SER A 2 30.96 32.79 -33.59
C SER A 2 30.55 33.96 -32.67
N LYS A 3 30.44 35.18 -33.22
CA LYS A 3 30.01 36.36 -32.43
C LYS A 3 28.53 36.35 -32.04
N GLU A 4 27.68 35.77 -32.88
CA GLU A 4 26.23 35.67 -32.63
C GLU A 4 25.93 34.65 -31.53
N SER A 5 26.57 33.47 -31.55
CA SER A 5 26.42 32.47 -30.50
C SER A 5 26.94 32.95 -29.14
N ALA A 6 28.03 33.73 -29.13
CA ALA A 6 28.56 34.34 -27.91
C ALA A 6 27.63 35.44 -27.33
N SER A 7 26.90 36.16 -28.19
CA SER A 7 25.89 37.14 -27.76
C SER A 7 24.68 36.42 -27.14
N ILE A 8 24.19 35.37 -27.80
CA ILE A 8 23.06 34.56 -27.32
C ILE A 8 23.38 33.92 -25.97
N GLN A 9 24.58 33.35 -25.80
CA GLN A 9 24.99 32.75 -24.52
C GLN A 9 25.01 33.77 -23.38
N LYS A 10 25.44 35.02 -23.65
CA LYS A 10 25.44 36.09 -22.63
C LYS A 10 24.03 36.52 -22.25
N GLU A 11 23.12 36.67 -23.22
CA GLU A 11 21.71 36.99 -22.94
C GLU A 11 21.02 35.88 -22.14
N VAL A 12 21.21 34.63 -22.54
CA VAL A 12 20.66 33.45 -21.84
C VAL A 12 21.24 33.33 -20.42
N SER A 13 22.56 33.54 -20.25
CA SER A 13 23.22 33.52 -18.94
C SER A 13 22.68 34.58 -17.99
N LYS A 14 22.38 35.79 -18.52
CA LYS A 14 21.82 36.91 -17.76
C LYS A 14 20.38 36.65 -17.35
N TRP A 15 19.58 36.03 -18.22
CA TRP A 15 18.19 35.68 -17.93
C TRP A 15 18.07 34.50 -16.96
N LEU A 16 18.90 33.47 -17.10
CA LEU A 16 18.90 32.30 -16.22
C LEU A 16 19.69 32.51 -14.90
N GLY A 17 20.53 33.54 -14.81
CA GLY A 17 21.38 33.80 -13.64
C GLY A 17 22.52 32.78 -13.46
N ILE A 18 22.91 32.09 -14.53
CA ILE A 18 23.93 31.02 -14.51
C ILE A 18 25.19 31.50 -15.23
N PRO A 19 26.41 31.26 -14.71
CA PRO A 19 27.65 31.66 -15.37
C PRO A 19 27.82 31.03 -16.78
N VAL A 20 28.32 31.82 -17.75
CA VAL A 20 28.48 31.43 -19.17
C VAL A 20 29.25 30.11 -19.34
N ASN A 21 30.20 29.82 -18.45
CA ASN A 21 31.02 28.60 -18.51
C ASN A 21 30.21 27.30 -18.36
N TRP A 22 28.97 27.38 -17.84
CA TRP A 22 28.08 26.24 -17.70
C TRP A 22 27.22 25.98 -18.95
N ILE A 23 27.10 26.94 -19.86
CA ILE A 23 26.33 26.82 -21.11
C ILE A 23 27.23 26.20 -22.20
N ASN A 24 27.68 24.96 -21.96
CA ASN A 24 28.43 24.16 -22.92
C ASN A 24 27.49 23.17 -23.62
N LYS A 25 27.77 22.80 -24.88
CA LYS A 25 27.06 21.77 -25.64
C LYS A 25 26.92 20.46 -24.84
N TYR A 26 27.97 20.06 -24.12
CA TYR A 26 27.93 18.87 -23.25
C TYR A 26 26.98 19.06 -22.06
N SER A 27 27.05 20.19 -21.35
CA SER A 27 26.17 20.47 -20.22
C SER A 27 24.70 20.55 -20.61
N VAL A 28 24.38 21.17 -21.75
CA VAL A 28 23.00 21.27 -22.25
C VAL A 28 22.45 19.89 -22.60
N VAL A 29 23.24 19.04 -23.28
CA VAL A 29 22.85 17.66 -23.59
C VAL A 29 22.72 16.83 -22.31
N SER A 30 23.63 16.98 -21.34
CA SER A 30 23.55 16.31 -20.04
C SER A 30 22.31 16.73 -19.24
N VAL A 31 21.97 18.03 -19.22
CA VAL A 31 20.76 18.52 -18.54
C VAL A 31 19.52 18.01 -19.25
N LEU A 32 19.46 18.04 -20.58
CA LEU A 32 18.34 17.46 -21.33
C LEU A 32 18.20 15.96 -21.07
N PHE A 33 19.31 15.23 -20.97
CA PHE A 33 19.32 13.80 -20.66
C PHE A 33 18.88 13.52 -19.21
N LEU A 34 19.32 14.33 -18.25
CA LEU A 34 18.90 14.22 -16.85
C LEU A 34 17.41 14.55 -16.68
N VAL A 35 16.93 15.61 -17.35
CA VAL A 35 15.51 15.95 -17.42
C VAL A 35 14.73 14.81 -18.08
N TRP A 36 15.24 14.22 -19.15
CA TRP A 36 14.61 13.05 -19.78
C TRP A 36 14.50 11.86 -18.83
N ILE A 37 15.55 11.51 -18.09
CA ILE A 37 15.48 10.43 -17.10
C ILE A 37 14.56 10.79 -15.94
N MET A 38 14.54 12.05 -15.49
CA MET A 38 13.69 12.46 -14.36
C MET A 38 12.20 12.56 -14.72
N PHE A 39 11.85 13.00 -15.93
CA PHE A 39 10.47 13.25 -16.34
C PHE A 39 9.87 12.13 -17.19
N LEU A 40 10.66 11.49 -18.06
CA LEU A 40 10.18 10.42 -18.92
C LEU A 40 10.39 9.04 -18.28
N ASP A 41 11.47 8.87 -17.51
CA ASP A 41 11.68 7.60 -16.82
C ASP A 41 10.90 7.56 -15.50
N ARG A 42 10.28 6.42 -15.28
CA ARG A 42 9.28 6.16 -14.25
C ARG A 42 9.92 6.04 -12.86
N TYR A 43 10.62 7.06 -12.36
CA TYR A 43 10.91 7.22 -10.93
C TYR A 43 9.63 7.62 -10.19
N ASN A 44 8.64 6.73 -10.30
CA ASN A 44 7.32 6.88 -9.74
C ASN A 44 7.40 6.51 -8.25
N VAL A 45 7.95 7.41 -7.43
CA VAL A 45 7.94 7.30 -5.96
C VAL A 45 6.52 7.03 -5.46
N PHE A 46 5.51 7.56 -6.16
CA PHE A 46 4.11 7.29 -5.88
C PHE A 46 3.71 5.82 -6.17
N ALA A 47 4.22 5.18 -7.22
CA ALA A 47 4.02 3.74 -7.44
C ALA A 47 4.67 2.89 -6.35
N TYR A 48 5.86 3.29 -5.87
CA TYR A 48 6.52 2.60 -4.77
C TYR A 48 5.70 2.67 -3.47
N ASN A 49 5.17 3.85 -3.14
CA ASN A 49 4.27 4.02 -1.98
C ASN A 49 2.98 3.21 -2.12
N LYS A 50 2.39 3.18 -3.32
CA LYS A 50 1.20 2.36 -3.61
C LYS A 50 1.50 0.87 -3.44
N LEU A 51 2.66 0.41 -3.92
CA LEU A 51 3.09 -0.98 -3.79
C LEU A 51 3.27 -1.38 -2.32
N ASN A 52 3.93 -0.54 -1.52
CA ASN A 52 4.08 -0.79 -0.08
C ASN A 52 2.72 -0.83 0.65
N GLY A 53 1.77 0.02 0.27
CA GLY A 53 0.41 -0.05 0.79
C GLY A 53 -0.29 -1.37 0.46
N ILE A 54 -0.09 -1.89 -0.76
CA ILE A 54 -0.63 -3.20 -1.17
C ILE A 54 0.03 -4.33 -0.36
N ILE A 55 1.35 -4.29 -0.17
CA ILE A 55 2.08 -5.27 0.64
C ILE A 55 1.53 -5.32 2.06
N HIS A 56 1.40 -4.17 2.73
CA HIS A 56 0.85 -4.12 4.09
C HIS A 56 -0.58 -4.63 4.17
N LYS A 57 -1.41 -4.33 3.17
CA LYS A 57 -2.78 -4.86 3.10
C LYS A 57 -2.78 -6.39 2.99
N LEU A 58 -1.96 -6.95 2.11
CA LEU A 58 -1.84 -8.40 1.93
C LEU A 58 -1.31 -9.10 3.19
N GLU A 59 -0.34 -8.50 3.88
CA GLU A 59 0.16 -9.02 5.15
C GLU A 59 -0.90 -8.99 6.26
N ALA A 60 -1.69 -7.92 6.35
CA ALA A 60 -2.79 -7.81 7.30
C ALA A 60 -3.88 -8.85 7.02
N GLU A 61 -4.26 -9.02 5.75
CA GLU A 61 -5.22 -10.05 5.33
C GLU A 61 -4.70 -11.45 5.66
N LYS A 62 -3.43 -11.74 5.36
CA LYS A 62 -2.78 -13.02 5.72
C LYS A 62 -2.88 -13.30 7.22
N LYS A 63 -2.49 -12.33 8.07
CA LYS A 63 -2.57 -12.47 9.53
C LYS A 63 -4.01 -12.72 10.00
N MET A 64 -4.99 -12.04 9.42
CA MET A 64 -6.41 -12.27 9.73
C MET A 64 -6.83 -13.69 9.37
N TYR A 65 -6.46 -14.19 8.18
CA TYR A 65 -6.78 -15.56 7.77
C TYR A 65 -6.08 -16.61 8.63
N ASP A 66 -4.83 -16.38 9.04
CA ASP A 66 -4.13 -17.29 9.96
C ASP A 66 -4.89 -17.45 11.29
N VAL A 67 -5.45 -16.35 11.82
CA VAL A 67 -6.31 -16.39 13.01
C VAL A 67 -7.61 -17.16 12.72
N LYS A 68 -8.27 -16.91 11.60
CA LYS A 68 -9.49 -17.63 11.21
C LYS A 68 -9.26 -19.12 11.03
N ILE A 69 -8.14 -19.52 10.44
CA ILE A 69 -7.75 -20.92 10.26
C ILE A 69 -7.55 -21.59 11.63
N LYS A 70 -6.83 -20.94 12.56
CA LYS A 70 -6.67 -21.46 13.93
C LYS A 70 -8.02 -21.63 14.61
N GLN A 71 -8.91 -20.65 14.51
CA GLN A 71 -10.25 -20.75 15.10
C GLN A 71 -11.06 -21.89 14.45
N ALA A 72 -11.03 -22.01 13.12
CA ALA A 72 -11.73 -23.07 12.41
C ALA A 72 -11.18 -24.47 12.76
N MET A 73 -9.88 -24.61 13.01
CA MET A 73 -9.30 -25.87 13.49
C MET A 73 -9.77 -26.22 14.90
N LEU A 74 -9.89 -25.23 15.80
CA LEU A 74 -10.46 -25.44 17.14
C LEU A 74 -11.93 -25.82 17.05
N ASP A 75 -12.72 -25.06 16.28
CA ASP A 75 -14.14 -25.33 16.08
C ASP A 75 -14.38 -26.71 15.44
N LYS A 76 -13.52 -27.13 14.49
CA LYS A 76 -13.55 -28.48 13.93
C LYS A 76 -13.27 -29.54 14.97
N LYS A 77 -12.26 -29.33 15.83
CA LYS A 77 -11.94 -30.27 16.90
C LYS A 77 -13.08 -30.40 17.90
N ASP A 78 -13.69 -29.28 18.29
CA ASP A 78 -14.85 -29.27 19.18
C ASP A 78 -16.05 -30.00 18.53
N LEU A 79 -16.29 -29.76 17.24
CA LEU A 79 -17.30 -30.48 16.48
C LEU A 79 -17.04 -32.00 16.47
N GLU A 80 -15.81 -32.44 16.22
CA GLU A 80 -15.46 -33.88 16.19
C GLU A 80 -15.53 -34.55 17.57
N MET A 81 -15.32 -33.81 18.66
CA MET A 81 -15.43 -34.35 20.02
C MET A 81 -16.89 -34.41 20.50
N ASP A 82 -17.70 -33.38 20.23
CA ASP A 82 -19.09 -33.30 20.68
C ASP A 82 -19.95 -32.47 19.72
N HIS A 83 -20.63 -33.16 18.80
CA HIS A 83 -21.50 -32.55 17.80
C HIS A 83 -22.70 -31.81 18.42
N GLU A 84 -23.31 -32.35 19.49
CA GLU A 84 -24.51 -31.76 20.09
C GLU A 84 -24.15 -30.47 20.82
N LYS A 85 -23.07 -30.48 21.60
CA LYS A 85 -22.56 -29.28 22.27
C LYS A 85 -22.20 -28.20 21.26
N PHE A 86 -21.47 -28.55 20.20
CA PHE A 86 -21.09 -27.57 19.17
C PHE A 86 -22.32 -26.94 18.51
N ALA A 87 -23.32 -27.74 18.13
CA ALA A 87 -24.56 -27.25 17.52
C ALA A 87 -25.36 -26.33 18.48
N ARG A 88 -25.41 -26.67 19.77
CA ARG A 88 -26.12 -25.88 20.79
C ARG A 88 -25.40 -24.57 21.10
N GLU A 89 -24.08 -24.58 21.30
CA GLU A 89 -23.31 -23.39 21.70
C GLU A 89 -23.04 -22.42 20.55
N LYS A 90 -22.67 -22.94 19.37
CA LYS A 90 -22.28 -22.10 18.22
C LYS A 90 -23.46 -21.68 17.34
N HIS A 91 -24.47 -22.54 17.25
CA HIS A 91 -25.59 -22.35 16.34
C HIS A 91 -26.95 -22.25 17.04
N LEU A 92 -27.01 -22.32 18.38
CA LEU A 92 -28.25 -22.25 19.15
C LEU A 92 -29.30 -23.27 18.66
N MET A 93 -28.82 -24.44 18.23
CA MET A 93 -29.71 -25.54 17.81
C MET A 93 -30.43 -26.12 19.03
N HIS A 94 -31.72 -26.37 18.90
CA HIS A 94 -32.58 -26.91 19.95
C HIS A 94 -33.60 -27.87 19.34
N LYS A 95 -34.13 -28.80 20.16
CA LYS A 95 -35.22 -29.68 19.74
C LYS A 95 -36.55 -28.91 19.74
N PRO A 96 -37.57 -29.38 19.00
CA PRO A 96 -38.87 -28.69 18.92
C PRO A 96 -39.60 -28.53 20.26
N ASN A 97 -39.24 -29.34 21.25
CA ASN A 97 -39.80 -29.34 22.61
C ASN A 97 -38.91 -28.61 23.63
N GLU A 98 -37.87 -27.89 23.19
CA GLU A 98 -36.94 -27.13 24.03
C GLU A 98 -37.08 -25.63 23.73
N GLU A 99 -37.01 -24.78 24.77
CA GLU A 99 -37.05 -23.31 24.63
C GLU A 99 -35.67 -22.71 24.91
N ILE A 100 -35.20 -21.81 24.06
CA ILE A 100 -33.91 -21.12 24.25
C ILE A 100 -34.15 -19.78 24.97
N VAL A 101 -33.51 -19.62 26.12
CA VAL A 101 -33.50 -18.36 26.88
C VAL A 101 -32.12 -17.72 26.78
N LEU A 102 -32.03 -16.54 26.16
CA LEU A 102 -30.80 -15.75 26.10
C LEU A 102 -30.77 -14.77 27.27
N ILE A 103 -29.87 -14.99 28.23
CA ILE A 103 -29.72 -14.10 29.40
C ILE A 103 -28.56 -13.14 29.13
N GLU A 104 -28.87 -11.92 28.71
CA GLU A 104 -27.88 -10.86 28.61
C GLU A 104 -27.53 -10.33 30.00
N LYS A 105 -26.26 -10.45 30.39
CA LYS A 105 -25.77 -9.78 31.59
C LYS A 105 -25.69 -8.29 31.29
N GLU A 106 -26.53 -7.49 31.91
CA GLU A 106 -26.39 -6.04 31.86
C GLU A 106 -24.99 -5.66 32.35
N LYS A 107 -24.20 -5.04 31.48
CA LYS A 107 -22.94 -4.43 31.88
C LYS A 107 -23.29 -3.28 32.83
N LYS A 108 -22.96 -3.44 34.12
CA LYS A 108 -22.98 -2.31 35.06
C LYS A 108 -22.17 -1.18 34.44
N LYS A 109 -22.84 -0.04 34.24
CA LYS A 109 -22.23 1.24 33.81
C LYS A 109 -21.16 1.69 34.81
#